data_AF-A0A2E4N6W6-F1
#
_entry.id   AF-A0A2E4N6W6-F1
#
_cell.length_a   1.000
_cell.length_b   1.000
_cell.length_c   1.000
_cell.angle_alpha   90.00
_cell.angle_beta   90.00
_cell.angle_gamma   90.00
#
_symmetry.space_group_name_H-M   'P 1'
#
loop_
_entity.id
_entity.type
_entity.pdbx_description
1 polymer ?
#
loop_
_entity_poly.entity_id
_entity_poly.type
_entity_poly.pdbx_seq_one_letter_code
_entity_poly.pdbx_strand_id
1 'polypeptide(L)' 'MSLKAFHLVFILISILFSLVFGVWGVMSYFNSERVAELVLGVVSLLGSVGMSFYLYFFLKKFKHVSYL' A
#
# COMPACT_ATOMS: atom_id res chain seq x y z
N MET A 1 23.45 0.15 2.54
CA MET A 1 22.42 1.07 2.01
C MET A 1 21.91 1.95 3.13
N SER A 2 21.55 3.21 2.84
CA SER A 2 20.86 4.08 3.78
C SER A 2 19.58 3.38 4.28
N LEU A 3 19.42 3.23 5.60
CA LEU A 3 18.24 2.63 6.25
C LEU A 3 16.92 3.23 5.70
N LYS A 4 16.97 4.50 5.29
CA LYS A 4 15.85 5.26 4.71
C LYS A 4 15.47 4.78 3.31
N ALA A 5 16.45 4.45 2.47
CA ALA A 5 16.20 3.96 1.12
C ALA A 5 15.54 2.58 1.14
N PHE A 6 16.01 1.69 2.02
CA PHE A 6 15.37 0.39 2.22
C PHE A 6 13.93 0.52 2.72
N HIS A 7 13.71 1.39 3.71
CA HIS A 7 12.38 1.62 4.26
C HIS A 7 11.40 2.17 3.22
N LEU A 8 11.86 3.08 2.36
CA LEU A 8 11.05 3.62 1.26
C LEU A 8 10.66 2.55 0.24
N VAL A 9 11.60 1.71 -0.18
CA VAL A 9 11.33 0.59 -1.10
C VAL A 9 10.35 -0.40 -0.48
N PHE A 10 10.50 -0.70 0.81
CA PHE A 10 9.60 -1.59 1.55
C PHE A 10 8.15 -1.06 1.60
N ILE A 11 7.96 0.23 1.84
CA ILE A 11 6.63 0.87 1.81
C ILE A 11 6.05 0.79 0.38
N LEU A 12 6.87 1.06 -0.64
CA LEU A 12 6.43 1.02 -2.04
C LEU A 12 5.91 -0.37 -2.43
N ILE A 13 6.67 -1.42 -2.09
CA ILE A 13 6.31 -2.81 -2.35
C ILE A 13 5.04 -3.18 -1.59
N SER A 14 4.91 -2.74 -0.33
CA SER A 14 3.73 -3.01 0.49
C SER A 14 2.45 -2.37 -0.11
N ILE A 15 2.54 -1.13 -0.60
CA ILE A 15 1.44 -0.44 -1.31
C ILE A 15 1.05 -1.21 -2.57
N LEU A 16 2.03 -1.62 -3.37
CA LEU A 16 1.81 -2.34 -4.61
C LEU A 16 1.13 -3.69 -4.36
N PHE A 17 1.63 -4.44 -3.38
CA PHE A 17 1.09 -5.75 -3.01
C PHE A 17 -0.33 -5.63 -2.46
N SER A 18 -0.57 -4.63 -1.60
CA SER A 18 -1.88 -4.35 -1.04
C SER A 18 -2.89 -3.89 -2.09
N LEU A 19 -2.47 -3.15 -3.13
CA LEU A 19 -3.31 -2.83 -4.29
C LEU A 19 -3.69 -4.06 -5.09
N VAL A 20 -2.69 -4.86 -5.48
CA VAL A 20 -2.92 -6.07 -6.29
C VAL A 20 -3.84 -7.03 -5.54
N PHE A 21 -3.58 -7.26 -4.25
CA PHE A 21 -4.42 -8.11 -3.40
C PHE A 21 -5.82 -7.52 -3.20
N GLY A 22 -5.92 -6.20 -3.02
CA GLY A 22 -7.21 -5.49 -2.89
C GLY A 22 -8.09 -5.63 -4.13
N VAL A 23 -7.52 -5.36 -5.31
CA VAL A 23 -8.21 -5.52 -6.61
C VAL A 23 -8.58 -6.99 -6.83
N TRP A 24 -7.66 -7.91 -6.54
CA TRP A 24 -7.92 -9.34 -6.68
C TRP A 24 -9.05 -9.82 -5.75
N GLY A 25 -9.09 -9.38 -4.49
CA GLY A 25 -10.15 -9.74 -3.55
C GLY A 25 -11.54 -9.23 -3.97
N VAL A 26 -11.61 -8.01 -4.51
CA VAL A 26 -12.85 -7.45 -5.06
C VAL A 26 -13.28 -8.19 -6.33
N MET A 27 -12.34 -8.51 -7.23
CA MET A 27 -12.61 -9.30 -8.45
C MET A 27 -13.04 -10.74 -8.13
N SER A 28 -12.46 -11.35 -7.09
CA SER A 28 -12.77 -12.70 -6.65
C SER A 28 -14.20 -12.80 -6.09
N TYR A 29 -14.68 -11.75 -5.40
CA TYR A 29 -16.06 -11.69 -4.93
C TYR A 29 -17.08 -11.84 -6.06
N PHE A 30 -16.83 -11.26 -7.24
CA PHE A 30 -17.72 -11.41 -8.40
C PHE A 30 -17.81 -12.84 -8.93
N ASN A 31 -16.84 -13.71 -8.62
CA ASN A 31 -16.84 -15.11 -9.04
C ASN A 31 -17.31 -16.08 -7.95
N SER A 32 -17.00 -15.79 -6.68
CA SER A 32 -17.20 -16.72 -5.57
C SER A 32 -18.33 -16.32 -4.60
N GLU A 33 -18.89 -15.11 -4.74
CA GLU A 33 -19.90 -14.49 -3.85
C GLU A 33 -19.52 -14.47 -2.35
N ARG A 34 -18.24 -14.72 -2.03
CA ARG A 34 -17.74 -14.78 -0.65
C ARG A 34 -17.54 -13.38 -0.10
N VAL A 35 -18.43 -12.94 0.78
CA VAL A 35 -18.36 -11.64 1.48
C VAL A 35 -16.99 -11.42 2.16
N ALA A 36 -16.35 -12.49 2.66
CA ALA A 36 -15.01 -12.43 3.24
C ALA A 36 -13.95 -11.89 2.26
N GLU A 37 -14.01 -12.26 0.98
CA GLU A 37 -13.06 -11.80 -0.06
C GLU A 37 -13.26 -10.33 -0.38
N LEU A 38 -14.52 -9.87 -0.41
CA LEU A 38 -14.87 -8.46 -0.58
C LEU A 38 -14.34 -7.61 0.59
N VAL A 39 -14.59 -8.04 1.84
CA VAL A 39 -14.12 -7.31 3.03
C VAL A 39 -12.60 -7.24 3.05
N LEU A 40 -11.90 -8.35 2.80
CA LEU A 40 -10.43 -8.37 2.73
C LEU A 40 -9.88 -7.50 1.59
N GLY A 41 -10.55 -7.52 0.44
CA GLY A 41 -10.21 -6.68 -0.70
C GLY A 41 -10.34 -5.19 -0.38
N VAL A 42 -11.49 -4.78 0.16
CA VAL A 42 -11.76 -3.38 0.55
C VAL A 42 -10.81 -2.91 1.64
N VAL A 43 -10.58 -3.71 2.69
CA VAL A 43 -9.64 -3.38 3.76
C VAL A 43 -8.22 -3.22 3.20
N SER A 44 -7.82 -4.06 2.25
CA SER A 44 -6.51 -3.93 1.60
C SER A 44 -6.42 -2.68 0.73
N LEU A 45 -7.46 -2.33 -0.03
CA LEU A 45 -7.48 -1.08 -0.79
C LEU A 45 -7.38 0.14 0.14
N LEU A 46 -8.13 0.15 1.24
CA LEU A 46 -8.02 1.21 2.27
C LEU A 46 -6.63 1.25 2.89
N GLY A 47 -6.03 0.09 3.18
CA GLY A 47 -4.66 -0.03 3.68
C GLY A 47 -3.62 0.56 2.73
N SER A 48 -3.77 0.30 1.43
CA SER A 48 -2.89 0.86 0.40
C SER A 48 -3.00 2.38 0.28
N VAL A 49 -4.23 2.93 0.36
CA VAL A 49 -4.46 4.37 0.41
C VAL A 49 -3.80 4.97 1.66
N GLY A 50 -4.00 4.35 2.84
CA GLY A 50 -3.37 4.77 4.09
C GLY A 50 -1.83 4.77 4.01
N MET A 51 -1.24 3.72 3.45
CA MET A 51 0.21 3.65 3.22
C MET A 51 0.70 4.69 2.21
N SER A 52 -0.09 5.01 1.18
CA SER A 52 0.25 6.09 0.23
C SER A 52 0.31 7.45 0.92
N PHE A 53 -0.63 7.74 1.83
CA PHE A 53 -0.57 8.94 2.67
C PHE A 53 0.66 8.94 3.60
N TYR A 54 0.96 7.79 4.21
CA TYR A 54 2.16 7.65 5.04
C TYR A 54 3.44 7.90 4.23
N LEU A 55 3.55 7.34 3.03
CA LEU A 55 4.67 7.57 2.11
C LEU A 55 4.80 9.04 1.74
N TYR A 56 3.68 9.72 1.43
CA TYR A 56 3.68 11.15 1.15
C TYR A 56 4.18 11.98 2.35
N PHE A 57 3.72 11.66 3.56
CA PHE A 57 4.16 12.35 4.77
C PHE A 57 5.64 12.08 5.08
N PHE A 58 6.09 10.84 4.88
CA PHE A 58 7.50 10.45 5.00
C PHE A 58 8.35 11.26 4.01
N LEU A 59 8.00 11.26 2.73
CA LEU A 59 8.69 12.05 1.69
C LEU A 59 8.69 13.55 2.02
N LYS A 60 7.56 14.10 2.49
CA LYS A 60 7.45 15.51 2.89
C LYS A 60 8.38 15.84 4.07
N LYS A 61 8.48 14.95 5.06
CA LYS A 61 9.35 15.11 6.24
C LYS A 61 10.83 15.05 5.86
N PHE A 62 11.20 14.22 4.89
CA PHE A 62 12.58 14.08 4.43
C PHE A 62 12.95 15.02 3.27
N LYS A 63 11.99 15.71 2.64
CA LYS A 63 12.21 16.68 1.55
C LYS A 63 13.12 17.86 1.94
N HIS A 64 13.18 18.21 3.22
CA HIS A 64 14.07 19.25 3.74
C HIS A 64 15.48 18.76 4.09
N VAL A 65 15.73 17.45 4.03
CA VAL A 65 17.04 16.87 4.29
C VAL A 65 17.62 16.49 2.94
N SER A 66 18.41 17.40 2.37
CA SER A 66 19.16 17.18 1.12
C SER A 66 19.94 15.86 1.24
N TYR A 67 19.44 14.85 0.55
CA TYR A 67 20.18 13.61 0.25
C TYR A 67 20.55 13.55 -1.24
N LEU A 68 20.42 14.69 -1.92
CA LEU A 68 21.06 15.01 -3.19
C LEU A 68 22.09 16.11 -2.91
#